data_AF-A0A255YSB9-F1
#
_entry.id   AF-A0A255YSB9-F1
#
_cell.length_a   1.000
_cell.length_b   1.000
_cell.length_c   1.000
_cell.angle_alpha   90.00
_cell.angle_beta   90.00
_cell.angle_gamma   90.00
#
_symmetry.space_group_name_H-M   'P 1'
#
loop_
_entity.id
_entity.type
_entity.pdbx_description
1 polymer ?
#
loop_
_entity_poly.entity_id
_entity_poly.type
_entity_poly.pdbx_seq_one_letter_code
_entity_poly.pdbx_strand_id
1 'polypeptide(L)'
;MPSKAVYEKLEAKGVLLHKNPYNRYDSLETAEDLEALYTTLIQFQDSSGNHPVITTNFVTANPDFIKIKDSGFASYSYEPFTETYKSYPGTESSWKMVQEGMANNFIKPQFHGREHLNVKHWLMLLEEPDTDVLNAFNEKVFCMDIQGKENDRSNLMASFDFKNTEEQKYVVESLKDGLQLFESIFGYRSSSMIAPCNVWDDSAEKVAKDYEVKYIQSLRGRFVPQMSAGYKREYPAMGEKNQFGQYYFIRNAYFEPSTNKSYDWVGNCIKKIDAAFFWNKPAIISTHRLNFIGAIEPENRKRNLEMFSVLLRKIQKKWPEAEFISTDALGELYEKQK
;
A
#
# COMPACT_ATOMS: atom_id res chain seq x y z
N MET A 1 8.47 2.16 -9.89
CA MET A 1 9.43 2.20 -11.02
C MET A 1 9.17 1.01 -11.96
N PRO A 2 9.16 1.18 -13.30
CA PRO A 2 8.84 0.09 -14.24
C PRO A 2 9.92 -0.97 -14.43
N SER A 3 11.19 -0.57 -14.43
CA SER A 3 12.31 -1.48 -14.57
C SER A 3 13.61 -0.81 -14.10
N LYS A 4 14.66 -1.62 -13.92
CA LYS A 4 16.01 -1.11 -13.66
C LYS A 4 16.52 -0.21 -14.78
N ALA A 5 16.22 -0.52 -16.04
CA ALA A 5 16.63 0.29 -17.18
C ALA A 5 15.96 1.68 -17.16
N VAL A 6 14.68 1.76 -16.77
CA VAL A 6 13.98 3.05 -16.59
C VAL A 6 14.58 3.84 -15.42
N TYR A 7 14.88 3.16 -14.31
CA TYR A 7 15.56 3.77 -13.16
C TYR A 7 16.87 4.45 -13.57
N GLU A 8 17.76 3.70 -14.23
CA GLU A 8 19.08 4.19 -14.68
C GLU A 8 18.94 5.34 -15.69
N LYS A 9 17.95 5.26 -16.58
CA LYS A 9 17.66 6.32 -17.55
C LYS A 9 17.21 7.62 -16.89
N LEU A 10 16.36 7.55 -15.86
CA LEU A 10 15.91 8.72 -15.11
C LEU A 10 17.03 9.31 -14.24
N GLU A 11 17.84 8.48 -13.58
CA GLU A 11 19.02 8.97 -12.85
C GLU A 11 20.02 9.68 -13.79
N ALA A 12 20.26 9.14 -14.99
CA ALA A 12 21.12 9.78 -15.98
C ALA A 12 20.59 11.14 -16.47
N LYS A 13 19.28 11.38 -16.37
CA LYS A 13 18.63 12.67 -16.63
C LYS A 13 18.68 13.64 -15.43
N GLY A 14 19.29 13.24 -14.31
CA GLY A 14 19.42 14.07 -13.11
C GLY A 14 18.27 13.94 -12.10
N VAL A 15 17.31 13.03 -12.32
CA VAL A 15 16.23 12.78 -11.37
C VAL A 15 16.79 12.08 -10.13
N LEU A 16 16.62 12.69 -8.95
CA LEU A 16 17.18 12.21 -7.68
C LEU A 16 16.40 11.02 -7.08
N LEU A 17 16.48 9.85 -7.70
CA LEU A 17 15.74 8.65 -7.28
C LEU A 17 16.37 7.94 -6.07
N HIS A 18 17.70 7.94 -5.94
CA HIS A 18 18.41 7.16 -4.91
C HIS A 18 18.18 7.61 -3.46
N LYS A 19 17.73 8.85 -3.23
CA LYS A 19 17.52 9.39 -1.87
C LYS A 19 16.32 8.77 -1.16
N ASN A 20 15.34 8.33 -1.94
CA ASN A 20 14.10 7.77 -1.41
C ASN A 20 14.06 6.26 -1.66
N PRO A 21 13.97 5.42 -0.62
CA PRO A 21 13.94 3.97 -0.77
C PRO A 21 12.77 3.48 -1.62
N TYR A 22 11.64 4.20 -1.63
CA TYR A 22 10.48 3.87 -2.46
C TYR A 22 10.81 4.06 -3.95
N ASN A 23 11.56 5.10 -4.32
CA ASN A 23 11.98 5.28 -5.72
C ASN A 23 13.05 4.28 -6.14
N ARG A 24 13.91 3.85 -5.20
CA ARG A 24 15.03 2.93 -5.45
C ARG A 24 14.62 1.46 -5.55
N TYR A 25 13.73 1.01 -4.67
CA TYR A 25 13.43 -0.41 -4.53
C TYR A 25 12.03 -0.79 -5.03
N ASP A 26 11.11 0.18 -5.16
CA ASP A 26 9.71 -0.14 -5.45
C ASP A 26 9.40 -0.28 -6.95
N SER A 27 8.80 -1.41 -7.31
CA SER A 27 8.28 -1.75 -8.63
C SER A 27 7.00 -2.58 -8.48
N LEU A 28 6.35 -2.90 -9.60
CA LEU A 28 5.42 -4.03 -9.57
C LEU A 28 6.16 -5.31 -9.21
N GLU A 29 5.51 -6.16 -8.43
CA GLU A 29 6.01 -7.49 -8.07
C GLU A 29 6.06 -8.40 -9.30
N THR A 30 7.17 -9.12 -9.44
CA THR A 30 7.33 -10.18 -10.46
C THR A 30 6.81 -11.52 -9.93
N ALA A 31 6.66 -12.49 -10.82
CA ALA A 31 6.30 -13.85 -10.40
C ALA A 31 7.35 -14.46 -9.43
N GLU A 32 8.62 -14.19 -9.67
CA GLU A 32 9.73 -14.64 -8.80
C GLU A 32 9.69 -13.97 -7.42
N ASP A 33 9.29 -12.70 -7.34
CA ASP A 33 9.12 -12.02 -6.05
C ASP A 33 8.05 -12.69 -5.19
N LEU A 34 6.89 -12.98 -5.80
CA LEU A 34 5.76 -13.64 -5.13
C LEU A 34 6.10 -15.08 -4.75
N GLU A 35 6.75 -15.84 -5.64
CA GLU A 35 7.22 -17.20 -5.34
C GLU A 35 8.19 -17.21 -4.15
N ALA A 36 9.16 -16.28 -4.11
CA ALA A 36 10.13 -16.18 -3.02
C ALA A 36 9.44 -15.84 -1.68
N LEU A 37 8.44 -14.96 -1.70
CA LEU A 37 7.62 -14.65 -0.53
C LEU A 37 6.86 -15.88 -0.04
N TYR A 38 6.15 -16.59 -0.92
CA TYR A 38 5.36 -17.76 -0.53
C TYR A 38 6.23 -18.93 -0.06
N THR A 39 7.38 -19.15 -0.72
CA THR A 39 8.40 -20.11 -0.28
C THR A 39 8.94 -19.77 1.12
N THR A 40 8.97 -18.49 1.49
CA THR A 40 9.31 -18.07 2.84
C THR A 40 8.18 -18.38 3.82
N LEU A 41 6.95 -17.99 3.49
CA LEU A 41 5.78 -18.16 4.37
C LEU A 41 5.48 -19.64 4.68
N ILE A 42 5.58 -20.53 3.69
CA ILE A 42 5.27 -21.97 3.84
C ILE A 42 6.18 -22.68 4.87
N GLN A 43 7.33 -22.12 5.20
CA GLN A 43 8.26 -22.68 6.20
C GLN A 43 7.78 -22.51 7.66
N PHE A 44 6.71 -21.75 7.87
CA PHE A 44 6.20 -21.40 9.20
C PHE A 44 4.73 -21.82 9.34
N GLN A 45 4.34 -22.23 10.55
CA GLN A 45 2.96 -22.56 10.91
C GLN A 45 2.64 -22.03 12.31
N ASP A 46 1.46 -21.46 12.52
CA ASP A 46 1.00 -21.10 13.85
C ASP A 46 0.58 -22.32 14.70
N SER A 47 0.12 -22.09 15.93
CA SER A 47 -0.37 -23.14 16.83
C SER A 47 -1.54 -23.95 16.29
N SER A 48 -2.24 -23.43 15.29
CA SER A 48 -3.40 -24.04 14.65
C SER A 48 -3.05 -24.72 13.32
N GLY A 49 -1.76 -24.75 12.95
CA GLY A 49 -1.26 -25.36 11.74
C GLY A 49 -1.36 -24.49 10.49
N ASN A 50 -1.75 -23.22 10.62
CA ASN A 50 -1.89 -22.31 9.48
C ASN A 50 -0.57 -21.61 9.15
N HIS A 51 -0.28 -21.45 7.87
CA HIS A 51 0.84 -20.61 7.43
C HIS A 51 0.57 -19.13 7.71
N PRO A 52 1.60 -18.30 7.89
CA PRO A 52 1.39 -16.87 8.03
C PRO A 52 0.72 -16.28 6.78
N VAL A 53 -0.37 -15.55 7.00
CA VAL A 53 -1.12 -14.83 5.96
C VAL A 53 -0.80 -13.33 6.03
N ILE A 54 -0.64 -12.69 4.87
CA ILE A 54 -0.42 -11.25 4.76
C ILE A 54 -1.68 -10.58 4.22
N THR A 55 -2.22 -9.60 4.95
CA THR A 55 -3.16 -8.65 4.37
C THR A 55 -2.44 -7.78 3.33
N THR A 56 -2.77 -7.95 2.06
CA THR A 56 -2.18 -7.17 0.97
C THR A 56 -3.13 -6.05 0.57
N ASN A 57 -2.74 -4.81 0.87
CA ASN A 57 -3.55 -3.62 0.54
C ASN A 57 -3.28 -3.21 -0.92
N PHE A 58 -4.19 -3.58 -1.83
CA PHE A 58 -4.08 -3.35 -3.27
C PHE A 58 -4.69 -2.03 -3.70
N VAL A 59 -3.98 -1.29 -4.55
CA VAL A 59 -4.61 -0.33 -5.46
C VAL A 59 -5.13 -1.07 -6.68
N THR A 60 -6.25 -0.61 -7.25
CA THR A 60 -6.96 -1.36 -8.30
C THR A 60 -6.62 -0.96 -9.73
N ALA A 61 -5.92 0.15 -9.93
CA ALA A 61 -5.59 0.72 -11.23
C ALA A 61 -4.25 1.48 -11.22
N ASN A 62 -3.72 1.67 -12.43
CA ASN A 62 -2.60 2.56 -12.72
C ASN A 62 -3.00 3.58 -13.80
N PRO A 63 -2.28 4.71 -13.90
CA PRO A 63 -2.50 5.67 -14.98
C PRO A 63 -2.34 5.04 -16.37
N ASP A 64 -3.29 5.30 -17.28
CA ASP A 64 -3.13 4.98 -18.70
C ASP A 64 -2.36 6.12 -19.37
N PHE A 65 -1.03 5.99 -19.34
CA PHE A 65 -0.11 7.02 -19.84
C PHE A 65 -0.34 7.39 -21.32
N ILE A 66 -0.85 6.47 -22.14
CA ILE A 66 -1.11 6.74 -23.56
C ILE A 66 -2.34 7.64 -23.66
N LYS A 67 -3.48 7.23 -23.09
CA LYS A 67 -4.71 8.03 -23.16
C LYS A 67 -4.58 9.40 -22.49
N ILE A 68 -3.83 9.49 -21.39
CA ILE A 68 -3.56 10.77 -20.71
C ILE A 68 -2.72 11.69 -21.61
N LYS A 69 -1.73 11.15 -22.34
CA LYS A 69 -0.93 11.93 -23.29
C LYS A 69 -1.76 12.38 -24.49
N ASP A 70 -2.59 11.49 -25.03
CA ASP A 70 -3.44 11.76 -26.19
C ASP A 70 -4.51 12.83 -25.90
N SER A 71 -4.93 12.98 -24.64
CA SER A 71 -5.81 14.07 -24.19
C SER A 71 -5.08 15.40 -23.98
N GLY A 72 -3.76 15.44 -24.18
CA GLY A 72 -2.94 16.62 -23.88
C GLY A 72 -2.93 16.94 -22.38
N PHE A 73 -2.97 15.92 -21.51
CA PHE A 73 -3.06 16.04 -20.05
C PHE A 73 -4.36 16.67 -19.50
N ALA A 74 -5.34 16.97 -20.37
CA ALA A 74 -6.60 17.60 -19.96
C ALA A 74 -7.53 16.66 -19.17
N SER A 75 -7.35 15.34 -19.29
CA SER A 75 -8.17 14.35 -18.60
C SER A 75 -7.36 13.14 -18.13
N TYR A 76 -7.75 12.61 -16.97
CA TYR A 76 -7.18 11.38 -16.43
C TYR A 76 -7.86 10.15 -17.04
N SER A 77 -7.05 9.18 -17.42
CA SER A 77 -7.49 7.83 -17.79
C SER A 77 -6.68 6.81 -17.00
N TYR A 78 -7.28 5.66 -16.71
CA TYR A 78 -6.63 4.58 -15.98
C TYR A 78 -6.88 3.23 -16.66
N GLU A 79 -6.04 2.26 -16.31
CA GLU A 79 -6.23 0.85 -16.62
C GLU A 79 -6.19 0.02 -15.33
N PRO A 80 -6.91 -1.10 -15.23
CA PRO A 80 -6.76 -2.03 -14.11
C PRO A 80 -5.31 -2.49 -13.95
N PHE A 81 -4.83 -2.68 -12.71
CA PHE A 81 -3.43 -3.10 -12.49
C PHE A 81 -3.08 -4.44 -13.16
N THR A 82 -4.09 -5.29 -13.40
CA THR A 82 -3.95 -6.56 -14.12
C THR A 82 -3.59 -6.37 -15.60
N GLU A 83 -3.94 -5.24 -16.22
CA GLU A 83 -3.47 -4.88 -17.55
C GLU A 83 -2.02 -4.37 -17.49
N THR A 84 -1.69 -3.57 -16.47
CA THR A 84 -0.32 -3.09 -16.27
C THR A 84 0.68 -4.24 -16.12
N TYR A 85 0.30 -5.33 -15.41
CA TYR A 85 1.11 -6.54 -15.30
C TYR A 85 1.51 -7.17 -16.63
N LYS A 86 0.69 -7.02 -17.67
CA LYS A 86 1.01 -7.57 -19.00
C LYS A 86 2.10 -6.78 -19.72
N SER A 87 2.40 -5.57 -19.26
CA SER A 87 3.27 -4.61 -19.95
C SER A 87 4.62 -4.40 -19.27
N TYR A 88 4.76 -4.72 -17.99
CA TYR A 88 5.99 -4.54 -17.24
C TYR A 88 6.87 -5.80 -17.34
N PRO A 89 8.19 -5.67 -17.56
CA PRO A 89 9.06 -6.83 -17.70
C PRO A 89 9.06 -7.72 -16.46
N GLY A 90 8.79 -9.01 -16.64
CA GLY A 90 8.84 -10.02 -15.57
C GLY A 90 7.56 -10.10 -14.72
N THR A 91 6.54 -9.29 -15.03
CA THR A 91 5.27 -9.28 -14.29
C THR A 91 4.13 -9.97 -15.02
N GLU A 92 4.39 -10.55 -16.20
CA GLU A 92 3.37 -11.10 -17.10
C GLU A 92 2.57 -12.22 -16.44
N SER A 93 3.21 -12.96 -15.52
CA SER A 93 2.59 -14.03 -14.72
C SER A 93 2.22 -13.63 -13.29
N SER A 94 2.45 -12.37 -12.89
CA SER A 94 2.24 -11.93 -11.50
C SER A 94 0.77 -12.04 -11.09
N TRP A 95 -0.18 -11.77 -11.98
CA TRP A 95 -1.60 -11.94 -11.64
C TRP A 95 -1.94 -13.39 -11.28
N LYS A 96 -1.41 -14.35 -12.03
CA LYS A 96 -1.58 -15.77 -11.72
C LYS A 96 -1.01 -16.12 -10.35
N MET A 97 0.18 -15.60 -10.04
CA MET A 97 0.81 -15.81 -8.73
C MET A 97 0.00 -15.18 -7.58
N VAL A 98 -0.59 -14.00 -7.78
CA VAL A 98 -1.51 -13.40 -6.79
C VAL A 98 -2.71 -14.32 -6.56
N GLN A 99 -3.32 -14.85 -7.62
CA GLN A 99 -4.44 -15.80 -7.50
C GLN A 99 -4.03 -17.08 -6.76
N GLU A 100 -2.84 -17.62 -7.03
CA GLU A 100 -2.29 -18.77 -6.32
C GLU A 100 -2.04 -18.46 -4.83
N GLY A 101 -1.50 -17.29 -4.52
CA GLY A 101 -1.29 -16.85 -3.13
C GLY A 101 -2.60 -16.72 -2.35
N MET A 102 -3.66 -16.26 -3.01
CA MET A 102 -5.01 -16.23 -2.43
C MET A 102 -5.56 -17.63 -2.20
N ALA A 103 -5.45 -18.51 -3.20
CA ALA A 103 -5.96 -19.89 -3.12
C ALA A 103 -5.26 -20.72 -2.03
N ASN A 104 -3.99 -20.44 -1.77
CA ASN A 104 -3.20 -21.10 -0.72
C ASN A 104 -3.19 -20.33 0.62
N ASN A 105 -4.00 -19.28 0.76
CA ASN A 105 -4.11 -18.47 1.97
C ASN A 105 -2.80 -17.82 2.46
N PHE A 106 -1.86 -17.54 1.54
CA PHE A 106 -0.65 -16.76 1.85
C PHE A 106 -0.91 -15.26 1.87
N ILE A 107 -1.87 -14.80 1.07
CA ILE A 107 -2.25 -13.39 1.00
C ILE A 107 -3.77 -13.22 1.04
N LYS A 108 -4.19 -12.09 1.59
CA LYS A 108 -5.59 -11.67 1.63
C LYS A 108 -5.73 -10.24 1.12
N PRO A 109 -6.08 -10.04 -0.16
CA PRO A 109 -6.30 -8.72 -0.73
C PRO A 109 -7.36 -7.91 0.01
N GLN A 110 -7.03 -6.64 0.28
CA GLN A 110 -7.88 -5.61 0.86
C GLN A 110 -7.64 -4.27 0.12
N PHE A 111 -8.54 -3.31 0.29
CA PHE A 111 -8.57 -2.11 -0.55
C PHE A 111 -7.61 -1.01 -0.09
N HIS A 112 -6.87 -0.43 -1.04
CA HIS A 112 -5.93 0.67 -0.82
C HIS A 112 -6.18 1.91 -1.69
N GLY A 113 -7.32 1.98 -2.38
CA GLY A 113 -7.63 3.04 -3.33
C GLY A 113 -7.65 2.55 -4.77
N ARG A 114 -8.11 3.41 -5.70
CA ARG A 114 -8.05 3.09 -7.13
C ARG A 114 -6.62 3.20 -7.65
N GLU A 115 -5.92 4.27 -7.28
CA GLU A 115 -4.50 4.50 -7.59
C GLU A 115 -3.78 5.05 -6.36
N HIS A 116 -2.45 4.89 -6.29
CA HIS A 116 -1.61 5.51 -5.26
C HIS A 116 -1.11 6.90 -5.71
N LEU A 117 -2.02 7.71 -6.26
CA LEU A 117 -1.74 9.00 -6.91
C LEU A 117 -2.83 10.04 -6.65
N ASN A 118 -2.44 11.25 -6.24
CA ASN A 118 -3.29 12.42 -6.27
C ASN A 118 -3.41 12.92 -7.72
N VAL A 119 -4.43 12.42 -8.41
CA VAL A 119 -4.61 12.66 -9.85
C VAL A 119 -4.76 14.14 -10.18
N LYS A 120 -5.56 14.88 -9.41
CA LYS A 120 -5.82 16.31 -9.68
C LYS A 120 -4.55 17.12 -9.53
N HIS A 121 -3.73 16.84 -8.52
CA HIS A 121 -2.45 17.51 -8.37
C HIS A 121 -1.44 17.10 -9.45
N TRP A 122 -1.41 15.82 -9.83
CA TRP A 122 -0.49 15.31 -10.84
C TRP A 122 -0.77 15.87 -12.24
N LEU A 123 -2.02 15.91 -12.69
CA LEU A 123 -2.38 16.49 -14.00
C LEU A 123 -1.96 17.96 -14.11
N MET A 124 -2.18 18.74 -13.06
CA MET A 124 -1.74 20.15 -12.99
C MET A 124 -0.23 20.29 -13.19
N LEU A 125 0.57 19.37 -12.64
CA LEU A 125 2.03 19.40 -12.79
C LEU A 125 2.50 18.94 -14.17
N LEU A 126 1.71 18.10 -14.87
CA LEU A 126 2.02 17.67 -16.24
C LEU A 126 1.78 18.77 -17.28
N GLU A 127 0.98 19.79 -16.95
CA GLU A 127 0.81 20.97 -17.80
C GLU A 127 2.05 21.89 -17.80
N GLU A 128 2.94 21.79 -16.80
CA GLU A 128 4.19 22.55 -16.74
C GLU A 128 5.26 21.89 -17.65
N PRO A 129 5.74 22.56 -18.72
CA PRO A 129 6.77 22.00 -19.60
C PRO A 129 8.12 21.85 -18.88
N ASP A 130 8.94 20.90 -19.34
CA ASP A 130 10.32 20.68 -18.88
C ASP A 130 10.48 20.38 -17.38
N THR A 131 9.50 19.70 -16.78
CA THR A 131 9.54 19.26 -15.38
C THR A 131 10.05 17.83 -15.20
N ASP A 132 10.61 17.53 -14.03
CA ASP A 132 10.92 16.16 -13.59
C ASP A 132 9.71 15.23 -13.67
N VAL A 133 8.51 15.77 -13.38
CA VAL A 133 7.23 15.05 -13.46
C VAL A 133 6.91 14.63 -14.89
N LEU A 134 7.08 15.53 -15.86
CA LEU A 134 6.90 15.20 -17.28
C LEU A 134 7.96 14.23 -17.79
N ASN A 135 9.21 14.37 -17.34
CA ASN A 135 10.29 13.43 -17.65
C ASN A 135 9.97 12.02 -17.14
N ALA A 136 9.49 11.89 -15.91
CA ALA A 136 9.04 10.63 -15.33
C ALA A 136 7.82 10.06 -16.05
N PHE A 137 6.82 10.89 -16.38
CA PHE A 137 5.65 10.48 -17.14
C PHE A 137 6.03 9.83 -18.47
N ASN A 138 6.97 10.43 -19.20
CA ASN A 138 7.45 9.90 -20.48
C ASN A 138 8.13 8.54 -20.36
N GLU A 139 8.59 8.18 -19.15
CA GLU A 139 9.11 6.84 -18.83
C GLU A 139 8.08 5.95 -18.10
N LYS A 140 6.80 6.32 -18.14
CA LYS A 140 5.68 5.63 -17.46
C LYS A 140 5.83 5.57 -15.93
N VAL A 141 6.34 6.64 -15.33
CA VAL A 141 6.51 6.79 -13.89
C VAL A 141 5.62 7.93 -13.39
N PHE A 142 4.81 7.66 -12.36
CA PHE A 142 3.96 8.66 -11.71
C PHE A 142 4.38 8.94 -10.25
N CYS A 143 5.19 8.06 -9.65
CA CYS A 143 5.67 8.18 -8.29
C CYS A 143 7.11 8.69 -8.26
N MET A 144 7.31 9.92 -7.80
CA MET A 144 8.62 10.50 -7.56
C MET A 144 8.52 11.65 -6.56
N ASP A 145 9.63 11.96 -5.90
CA ASP A 145 9.73 13.18 -5.11
C ASP A 145 9.88 14.37 -6.06
N ILE A 146 9.02 15.38 -5.91
CA ILE A 146 9.12 16.62 -6.68
C ILE A 146 10.10 17.55 -5.95
N GLN A 147 11.20 17.92 -6.61
CA GLN A 147 12.14 18.88 -6.03
C GLN A 147 11.53 20.30 -5.97
N GLY A 148 11.83 21.05 -4.90
CA GLY A 148 11.66 22.50 -4.86
C GLY A 148 10.25 23.04 -4.54
N LYS A 149 9.24 22.18 -4.37
CA LYS A 149 7.91 22.60 -3.88
C LYS A 149 7.64 21.97 -2.50
N GLU A 150 8.33 22.45 -1.47
CA GLU A 150 7.93 22.22 -0.07
C GLU A 150 6.64 22.99 0.18
N ASN A 151 5.50 22.36 -0.11
CA ASN A 151 4.23 22.75 0.48
C ASN A 151 3.70 21.56 1.28
N ASP A 152 2.91 21.82 2.31
CA ASP A 152 2.43 20.80 3.25
C ASP A 152 1.57 19.70 2.60
N ARG A 153 1.26 19.79 1.28
CA ARG A 153 0.39 18.88 0.52
C ARG A 153 0.96 18.48 -0.84
N SER A 154 2.27 18.54 -1.03
CA SER A 154 2.93 18.20 -2.30
C SER A 154 3.11 16.69 -2.51
N ASN A 155 2.61 15.89 -1.57
CA ASN A 155 2.69 14.45 -1.64
C ASN A 155 1.74 13.90 -2.71
N LEU A 156 2.27 13.70 -3.91
CA LEU A 156 1.55 13.06 -5.01
C LEU A 156 1.03 11.66 -4.66
N MET A 157 1.56 11.01 -3.63
CA MET A 157 1.15 9.67 -3.24
C MET A 157 -0.08 9.67 -2.30
N ALA A 158 -0.59 10.84 -1.90
CA ALA A 158 -1.79 10.97 -1.08
C ALA A 158 -3.05 11.06 -1.94
N SER A 159 -3.52 9.91 -2.45
CA SER A 159 -4.61 9.84 -3.43
C SER A 159 -5.94 10.44 -2.97
N PHE A 160 -6.23 10.40 -1.67
CA PHE A 160 -7.48 10.93 -1.11
C PHE A 160 -7.32 12.36 -0.59
N ASP A 161 -6.20 13.01 -0.90
CA ASP A 161 -6.00 14.39 -0.54
C ASP A 161 -6.75 15.34 -1.48
N PHE A 162 -7.36 16.39 -0.92
CA PHE A 162 -8.14 17.38 -1.67
C PHE A 162 -8.07 18.75 -1.01
N LYS A 163 -8.01 19.83 -1.79
CA LYS A 163 -7.96 21.20 -1.26
C LYS A 163 -9.25 22.00 -1.45
N ASN A 164 -10.23 21.44 -2.15
CA ASN A 164 -11.51 22.08 -2.41
C ASN A 164 -12.60 21.02 -2.68
N THR A 165 -13.84 21.47 -2.79
CA THR A 165 -15.01 20.60 -2.99
C THR A 165 -14.99 19.84 -4.31
N GLU A 166 -14.40 20.38 -5.38
CA GLU A 166 -14.30 19.67 -6.66
C GLU A 166 -13.33 18.48 -6.57
N GLU A 167 -12.16 18.69 -5.97
CA GLU A 167 -11.18 17.64 -5.70
C GLU A 167 -11.75 16.59 -4.73
N GLN A 168 -12.50 17.00 -3.69
CA GLN A 168 -13.17 16.05 -2.78
C GLN A 168 -14.18 15.17 -3.53
N LYS A 169 -15.00 15.76 -4.42
CA LYS A 169 -15.92 15.01 -5.27
C LYS A 169 -15.16 14.00 -6.15
N TYR A 170 -14.03 14.40 -6.71
CA TYR A 170 -13.18 13.48 -7.48
C TYR A 170 -12.69 12.30 -6.64
N VAL A 171 -12.20 12.56 -5.42
CA VAL A 171 -11.77 11.51 -4.48
C VAL A 171 -12.92 10.54 -4.17
N VAL A 172 -14.12 11.06 -3.89
CA VAL A 172 -15.33 10.25 -3.63
C VAL A 172 -15.67 9.35 -4.82
N GLU A 173 -15.65 9.88 -6.05
CA GLU A 173 -15.93 9.06 -7.25
C GLU A 173 -14.81 8.05 -7.53
N SER A 174 -13.54 8.44 -7.37
CA SER A 174 -12.39 7.51 -7.49
C SER A 174 -12.48 6.36 -6.48
N LEU A 175 -12.91 6.62 -5.24
CA LEU A 175 -13.15 5.61 -4.22
C LEU A 175 -14.25 4.62 -4.65
N LYS A 176 -15.38 5.12 -5.14
CA LYS A 176 -16.49 4.27 -5.62
C LYS A 176 -16.04 3.37 -6.77
N ASP A 177 -15.42 3.96 -7.80
CA ASP A 177 -14.86 3.23 -8.94
C ASP A 177 -13.84 2.18 -8.48
N GLY A 178 -12.94 2.57 -7.57
CA GLY A 178 -11.89 1.69 -7.05
C GLY A 178 -12.45 0.48 -6.29
N LEU A 179 -13.47 0.67 -5.47
CA LEU A 179 -14.15 -0.41 -4.73
C LEU A 179 -14.93 -1.35 -5.66
N GLN A 180 -15.61 -0.81 -6.68
CA GLN A 180 -16.25 -1.64 -7.71
C GLN A 180 -15.23 -2.45 -8.51
N LEU A 181 -14.12 -1.81 -8.89
CA LEU A 181 -13.04 -2.47 -9.62
C LEU A 181 -12.36 -3.54 -8.75
N PHE A 182 -12.20 -3.30 -7.44
CA PHE A 182 -11.72 -4.31 -6.50
C PHE A 182 -12.60 -5.57 -6.53
N GLU A 183 -13.91 -5.40 -6.40
CA GLU A 183 -14.87 -6.51 -6.44
C GLU A 183 -14.80 -7.26 -7.77
N SER A 184 -14.72 -6.53 -8.89
CA SER A 184 -14.57 -7.13 -10.22
C SER A 184 -13.27 -7.91 -10.41
N ILE A 185 -12.16 -7.48 -9.81
CA ILE A 185 -10.84 -8.12 -9.98
C ILE A 185 -10.72 -9.35 -9.07
N PHE A 186 -11.07 -9.21 -7.79
CA PHE A 186 -10.84 -10.25 -6.78
C PHE A 186 -12.03 -11.18 -6.59
N GLY A 187 -13.20 -10.85 -7.13
CA GLY A 187 -14.42 -11.66 -7.03
C GLY A 187 -15.12 -11.58 -5.66
N TYR A 188 -14.71 -10.63 -4.80
CA TYR A 188 -15.33 -10.36 -3.51
C TYR A 188 -15.13 -8.91 -3.08
N ARG A 189 -16.00 -8.41 -2.19
CA ARG A 189 -15.90 -7.06 -1.63
C ARG A 189 -14.83 -6.98 -0.54
N SER A 190 -14.03 -5.91 -0.56
CA SER A 190 -13.05 -5.67 0.50
C SER A 190 -13.74 -5.41 1.83
N SER A 191 -13.33 -6.13 2.88
CA SER A 191 -13.87 -5.92 4.24
C SER A 191 -13.13 -4.82 4.99
N SER A 192 -11.92 -4.48 4.56
CA SER A 192 -11.10 -3.42 5.14
C SER A 192 -10.57 -2.45 4.09
N MET A 193 -10.23 -1.24 4.52
CA MET A 193 -9.60 -0.22 3.69
C MET A 193 -8.48 0.47 4.45
N ILE A 194 -7.42 0.84 3.75
CA ILE A 194 -6.45 1.83 4.24
C ILE A 194 -6.21 2.91 3.18
N ALA A 195 -6.26 4.16 3.60
CA ALA A 195 -5.99 5.27 2.70
C ALA A 195 -4.48 5.42 2.42
N PRO A 196 -4.10 5.68 1.16
CA PRO A 196 -2.74 6.10 0.80
C PRO A 196 -2.23 7.21 1.71
N CYS A 197 -0.98 7.05 2.19
CA CYS A 197 -0.30 8.00 3.08
C CYS A 197 -1.03 8.33 4.41
N ASN A 198 -2.07 7.57 4.79
CA ASN A 198 -2.94 7.87 5.93
C ASN A 198 -3.63 9.24 5.83
N VAL A 199 -3.97 9.66 4.61
CA VAL A 199 -4.70 10.90 4.34
C VAL A 199 -6.12 10.55 3.91
N TRP A 200 -7.13 10.92 4.70
CA TRP A 200 -8.56 10.78 4.33
C TRP A 200 -9.47 11.56 5.28
N ASP A 201 -10.71 11.79 4.86
CA ASP A 201 -11.76 12.40 5.69
C ASP A 201 -12.96 11.45 5.88
N ASP A 202 -13.97 11.92 6.59
CA ASP A 202 -15.18 11.15 6.87
C ASP A 202 -15.98 10.83 5.59
N SER A 203 -15.81 11.58 4.51
CA SER A 203 -16.48 11.28 3.24
C SER A 203 -15.96 9.98 2.64
N ALA A 204 -14.65 9.71 2.77
CA ALA A 204 -14.06 8.45 2.33
C ALA A 204 -14.57 7.26 3.16
N GLU A 205 -14.73 7.44 4.47
CA GLU A 205 -15.29 6.40 5.35
C GLU A 205 -16.77 6.13 5.05
N LYS A 206 -17.54 7.18 4.73
CA LYS A 206 -18.93 7.01 4.28
C LYS A 206 -19.03 6.17 3.02
N VAL A 207 -18.19 6.46 2.01
CA VAL A 207 -18.14 5.65 0.78
C VAL A 207 -17.74 4.22 1.12
N ALA A 208 -16.70 4.03 1.91
CA ALA A 208 -16.26 2.69 2.34
C ALA A 208 -17.41 1.91 3.01
N LYS A 209 -18.18 2.56 3.89
CA LYS A 209 -19.35 1.96 4.54
C LYS A 209 -20.43 1.54 3.53
N ASP A 210 -20.70 2.37 2.52
CA ASP A 210 -21.71 2.09 1.48
C ASP A 210 -21.33 0.89 0.61
N TYR A 211 -20.04 0.56 0.53
CA TYR A 211 -19.49 -0.63 -0.12
C TYR A 211 -19.15 -1.75 0.88
N GLU A 212 -19.77 -1.72 2.07
CA GLU A 212 -19.69 -2.77 3.10
C GLU A 212 -18.30 -2.98 3.72
N VAL A 213 -17.37 -2.03 3.54
CA VAL A 213 -16.12 -2.03 4.30
C VAL A 213 -16.46 -1.87 5.78
N LYS A 214 -15.95 -2.77 6.61
CA LYS A 214 -16.22 -2.79 8.06
C LYS A 214 -15.04 -2.31 8.89
N TYR A 215 -13.83 -2.34 8.34
CA TYR A 215 -12.60 -2.07 9.08
C TYR A 215 -11.73 -1.02 8.38
N ILE A 216 -11.37 0.05 9.08
CA ILE A 216 -10.45 1.07 8.59
C ILE A 216 -9.09 0.80 9.22
N GLN A 217 -8.11 0.40 8.42
CA GLN A 217 -6.74 0.27 8.91
C GLN A 217 -6.07 1.64 8.93
N SER A 218 -5.21 1.88 9.92
CA SER A 218 -4.55 3.17 10.09
C SER A 218 -3.18 2.99 10.73
N LEU A 219 -2.28 3.96 10.55
CA LEU A 219 -1.21 4.19 11.52
C LEU A 219 -1.80 4.80 12.81
N ARG A 220 -0.94 5.20 13.76
CA ARG A 220 -1.39 5.81 15.02
C ARG A 220 -2.26 7.06 14.83
N GLY A 221 -2.15 7.74 13.68
CA GLY A 221 -3.00 8.87 13.35
C GLY A 221 -3.31 8.95 11.86
N ARG A 222 -4.36 9.71 11.57
CA ARG A 222 -4.78 10.10 10.22
C ARG A 222 -4.61 11.59 10.01
N PHE A 223 -4.35 11.97 8.76
CA PHE A 223 -4.35 13.34 8.29
C PHE A 223 -5.68 13.60 7.59
N VAL A 224 -6.49 14.50 8.15
CA VAL A 224 -7.79 14.89 7.60
C VAL A 224 -7.61 16.12 6.72
N PRO A 225 -7.75 16.00 5.38
CA PRO A 225 -7.72 17.12 4.43
C PRO A 225 -8.61 18.30 4.85
N GLN A 226 -8.12 19.54 4.74
CA GLN A 226 -8.91 20.75 4.97
C GLN A 226 -9.13 21.54 3.66
N MET A 227 -10.27 22.24 3.56
CA MET A 227 -10.75 22.95 2.36
C MET A 227 -10.03 24.28 2.06
N SER A 228 -9.16 24.76 2.94
CA SER A 228 -8.50 26.07 2.78
C SER A 228 -6.97 26.02 2.95
N ALA A 229 -6.43 25.02 3.66
CA ALA A 229 -5.04 24.51 3.59
C ALA A 229 -4.77 23.56 4.78
N GLY A 230 -3.77 22.70 4.63
CA GLY A 230 -3.23 21.84 5.70
C GLY A 230 -4.09 20.63 6.06
N TYR A 231 -3.71 19.99 7.17
CA TYR A 231 -4.38 18.81 7.71
C TYR A 231 -4.76 19.01 9.17
N LYS A 232 -5.94 18.50 9.54
CA LYS A 232 -6.24 18.21 10.95
C LYS A 232 -5.71 16.81 11.25
N ARG A 233 -4.97 16.64 12.34
CA ARG A 233 -4.50 15.31 12.78
C ARG A 233 -5.51 14.71 13.75
N GLU A 234 -5.85 13.44 13.54
CA GLU A 234 -6.71 12.67 14.42
C GLU A 234 -6.06 11.33 14.76
N TYR A 235 -6.36 10.78 15.94
CA TYR A 235 -5.67 9.63 16.51
C TYR A 235 -6.66 8.56 16.94
N PRO A 236 -7.23 7.80 15.99
CA PRO A 236 -8.14 6.71 16.33
C PRO A 236 -7.43 5.63 17.15
N ALA A 237 -8.16 5.00 18.06
CA ALA A 237 -7.68 3.91 18.89
C ALA A 237 -7.99 2.53 18.28
N MET A 238 -7.22 1.52 18.69
CA MET A 238 -7.45 0.13 18.29
C MET A 238 -8.83 -0.36 18.73
N GLY A 239 -9.68 -0.75 17.77
CA GLY A 239 -11.05 -1.20 17.99
C GLY A 239 -12.07 -0.09 18.23
N GLU A 240 -11.67 1.18 18.12
CA GLU A 240 -12.61 2.30 18.14
C GLU A 240 -13.51 2.25 16.91
N LYS A 241 -14.77 2.69 17.04
CA LYS A 241 -15.68 2.82 15.91
C LYS A 241 -15.76 4.27 15.43
N ASN A 242 -15.74 4.47 14.12
CA ASN A 242 -16.13 5.75 13.54
C ASN A 242 -17.65 5.96 13.61
N GLN A 243 -18.13 7.13 13.17
CA GLN A 243 -19.55 7.48 13.17
C GLN A 243 -20.43 6.58 12.26
N PHE A 244 -19.82 5.80 11.37
CA PHE A 244 -20.49 4.84 10.47
C PHE A 244 -20.46 3.40 11.00
N GLY A 245 -19.92 3.19 12.21
CA GLY A 245 -19.84 1.91 12.88
C GLY A 245 -18.71 0.98 12.39
N GLN A 246 -17.76 1.49 11.61
CA GLN A 246 -16.59 0.74 11.16
C GLN A 246 -15.48 0.78 12.23
N TYR A 247 -14.75 -0.31 12.43
CA TYR A 247 -13.68 -0.38 13.42
C TYR A 247 -12.34 0.15 12.88
N TYR A 248 -11.60 0.88 13.70
CA TYR A 248 -10.22 1.25 13.42
C TYR A 248 -9.24 0.17 13.87
N PHE A 249 -8.36 -0.27 12.95
CA PHE A 249 -7.25 -1.17 13.26
C PHE A 249 -5.90 -0.49 13.09
N ILE A 250 -5.22 -0.29 14.22
CA ILE A 250 -4.00 0.50 14.29
C ILE A 250 -2.78 -0.40 14.10
N ARG A 251 -2.06 -0.19 12.98
CA ARG A 251 -0.76 -0.81 12.73
C ARG A 251 0.24 -0.33 13.79
N ASN A 252 0.63 -1.24 14.69
CA ASN A 252 1.36 -0.92 15.92
C ASN A 252 2.77 -1.56 16.00
N ALA A 253 3.13 -2.40 15.02
CA ALA A 253 4.47 -2.92 14.80
C ALA A 253 4.93 -2.62 13.36
N TYR A 254 6.24 -2.64 13.10
CA TYR A 254 6.81 -2.20 11.82
C TYR A 254 7.97 -3.09 11.40
N PHE A 255 7.99 -3.44 10.11
CA PHE A 255 9.07 -4.15 9.45
C PHE A 255 9.35 -3.48 8.11
N GLU A 256 10.32 -2.56 8.08
CA GLU A 256 10.65 -1.77 6.89
C GLU A 256 12.16 -1.78 6.56
N PRO A 257 12.79 -2.97 6.43
CA PRO A 257 14.24 -3.11 6.28
C PRO A 257 14.84 -2.37 5.08
N SER A 258 14.07 -2.12 4.02
CA SER A 258 14.53 -1.36 2.87
C SER A 258 14.68 0.14 3.14
N THR A 259 14.03 0.68 4.17
CA THR A 259 14.02 2.14 4.43
C THR A 259 15.24 2.62 5.21
N ASN A 260 15.82 1.76 6.07
CA ASN A 260 17.05 2.06 6.80
C ASN A 260 17.80 0.77 7.15
N LYS A 261 18.90 0.49 6.44
CA LYS A 261 19.72 -0.73 6.62
C LYS A 261 20.44 -0.81 7.97
N SER A 262 20.62 0.32 8.67
CA SER A 262 21.32 0.37 9.96
C SER A 262 20.40 0.15 11.16
N TYR A 263 19.09 0.17 10.95
CA TYR A 263 18.11 0.04 12.02
C TYR A 263 17.77 -1.44 12.27
N ASP A 264 17.70 -1.84 13.54
CA ASP A 264 17.29 -3.19 13.94
C ASP A 264 15.77 -3.37 13.79
N TRP A 265 15.31 -3.59 12.56
CA TRP A 265 13.90 -3.78 12.24
C TRP A 265 13.30 -5.01 12.93
N VAL A 266 14.06 -6.11 13.04
CA VAL A 266 13.57 -7.34 13.64
C VAL A 266 13.39 -7.17 15.15
N GLY A 267 14.43 -6.72 15.86
CA GLY A 267 14.38 -6.57 17.32
C GLY A 267 13.38 -5.50 17.76
N ASN A 268 13.28 -4.38 17.04
CA ASN A 268 12.27 -3.37 17.35
C ASN A 268 10.84 -3.86 17.04
N CYS A 269 10.62 -4.61 15.96
CA CYS A 269 9.32 -5.21 15.69
C CYS A 269 8.91 -6.17 16.82
N ILE A 270 9.82 -7.04 17.27
CA ILE A 270 9.57 -7.94 18.43
C ILE A 270 9.20 -7.14 19.70
N LYS A 271 9.87 -6.02 19.99
CA LYS A 271 9.52 -5.16 21.12
C LYS A 271 8.10 -4.56 21.00
N LYS A 272 7.67 -4.23 19.78
CA LYS A 272 6.32 -3.70 19.54
C LYS A 272 5.25 -4.78 19.69
N ILE A 273 5.51 -5.99 19.19
CA ILE A 273 4.64 -7.16 19.39
C ILE A 273 4.50 -7.46 20.88
N ASP A 274 5.61 -7.47 21.62
CA ASP A 274 5.63 -7.66 23.07
C ASP A 274 4.76 -6.64 23.82
N ALA A 275 4.90 -5.36 23.47
CA ALA A 275 4.05 -4.32 24.04
C ALA A 275 2.57 -4.51 23.69
N ALA A 276 2.24 -4.87 22.45
CA ALA A 276 0.85 -5.08 22.03
C ALA A 276 0.20 -6.22 22.84
N PHE A 277 0.87 -7.38 22.93
CA PHE A 277 0.37 -8.53 23.68
C PHE A 277 0.31 -8.26 25.19
N PHE A 278 1.28 -7.53 25.76
CA PHE A 278 1.22 -7.10 27.17
C PHE A 278 -0.06 -6.31 27.49
N TRP A 279 -0.54 -5.49 26.55
CA TRP A 279 -1.77 -4.71 26.69
C TRP A 279 -3.03 -5.46 26.21
N ASN A 280 -2.95 -6.77 25.97
CA ASN A 280 -4.02 -7.59 25.39
C ASN A 280 -4.59 -6.98 24.10
N LYS A 281 -3.70 -6.47 23.23
CA LYS A 281 -4.04 -5.94 21.91
C LYS A 281 -3.41 -6.82 20.82
N PRO A 282 -4.04 -6.93 19.64
CA PRO A 282 -3.41 -7.59 18.51
C PRO A 282 -2.14 -6.83 18.10
N ALA A 283 -1.13 -7.57 17.64
CA ALA A 283 0.05 -7.00 17.02
C ALA A 283 -0.16 -6.96 15.49
N ILE A 284 -0.27 -5.76 14.92
CA ILE A 284 -0.47 -5.55 13.48
C ILE A 284 0.83 -5.00 12.90
N ILE A 285 1.54 -5.83 12.16
CA ILE A 285 2.84 -5.50 11.56
C ILE A 285 2.63 -4.78 10.23
N SER A 286 3.09 -3.54 10.14
CA SER A 286 3.16 -2.79 8.89
C SER A 286 4.45 -3.10 8.14
N THR A 287 4.33 -3.31 6.84
CA THR A 287 5.44 -3.47 5.89
C THR A 287 4.97 -3.00 4.50
N HIS A 288 5.88 -2.55 3.64
CA HIS A 288 5.61 -2.26 2.23
C HIS A 288 6.15 -3.35 1.29
N ARG A 289 5.59 -3.42 0.08
CA ARG A 289 6.03 -4.40 -0.94
C ARG A 289 7.51 -4.27 -1.31
N LEU A 290 8.10 -3.06 -1.23
CA LEU A 290 9.53 -2.85 -1.48
C LEU A 290 10.46 -3.65 -0.55
N ASN A 291 9.94 -4.25 0.52
CA ASN A 291 10.70 -5.16 1.37
C ASN A 291 10.78 -6.58 0.80
N PHE A 292 9.93 -6.95 -0.16
CA PHE A 292 9.76 -8.32 -0.67
C PHE A 292 9.96 -8.46 -2.17
N ILE A 293 10.26 -7.36 -2.88
CA ILE A 293 10.46 -7.36 -4.34
C ILE A 293 11.91 -7.01 -4.71
N GLY A 294 12.33 -7.50 -5.86
CA GLY A 294 13.71 -7.48 -6.33
C GLY A 294 13.88 -7.07 -7.80
N ALA A 295 12.83 -6.62 -8.50
CA ALA A 295 12.92 -6.33 -9.94
C ALA A 295 13.99 -5.26 -10.29
N ILE A 296 14.28 -4.33 -9.36
CA ILE A 296 15.33 -3.32 -9.51
C ILE A 296 16.65 -3.78 -8.86
N GLU A 297 16.58 -4.25 -7.61
CA GLU A 297 17.74 -4.69 -6.81
C GLU A 297 17.42 -6.05 -6.14
N PRO A 298 17.71 -7.19 -6.78
CA PRO A 298 17.35 -8.52 -6.28
C PRO A 298 17.89 -8.84 -4.87
N GLU A 299 19.08 -8.32 -4.55
CA GLU A 299 19.70 -8.47 -3.23
C GLU A 299 18.88 -7.80 -2.10
N ASN A 300 18.05 -6.81 -2.43
CA ASN A 300 17.15 -6.20 -1.46
C ASN A 300 16.08 -7.21 -0.99
N ARG A 301 15.38 -7.87 -1.93
CA ARG A 301 14.43 -8.95 -1.63
C ARG A 301 15.07 -10.05 -0.80
N LYS A 302 16.22 -10.55 -1.25
CA LYS A 302 16.90 -11.69 -0.62
C LYS A 302 17.22 -11.41 0.86
N ARG A 303 17.94 -10.32 1.14
CA ARG A 303 18.30 -9.92 2.52
C ARG A 303 17.06 -9.74 3.40
N ASN A 304 16.03 -9.10 2.86
CA ASN A 304 14.85 -8.76 3.64
C ASN A 304 13.97 -9.99 3.93
N LEU A 305 13.88 -10.97 3.02
CA LEU A 305 13.20 -12.25 3.27
C LEU A 305 13.92 -13.10 4.33
N GLU A 306 15.26 -13.06 4.35
CA GLU A 306 16.05 -13.66 5.44
C GLU A 306 15.71 -13.00 6.79
N MET A 307 15.66 -11.66 6.85
CA MET A 307 15.26 -10.93 8.06
C MET A 307 13.80 -11.21 8.47
N PHE A 308 12.90 -11.35 7.50
CA PHE A 308 11.49 -11.66 7.74
C PHE A 308 11.34 -13.07 8.31
N SER A 309 12.11 -14.04 7.80
CA SER A 309 12.19 -15.40 8.35
C SER A 309 12.68 -15.40 9.80
N VAL A 310 13.68 -14.57 10.13
CA VAL A 310 14.15 -14.40 11.52
C VAL A 310 13.06 -13.80 12.40
N LEU A 311 12.30 -12.82 11.91
CA LEU A 311 11.17 -12.23 12.64
C LEU A 311 10.10 -13.28 12.95
N LEU A 312 9.62 -14.03 11.95
CA LEU A 312 8.61 -15.07 12.12
C LEU A 312 9.06 -16.15 13.11
N ARG A 313 10.31 -16.63 12.99
CA ARG A 313 10.89 -17.60 13.92
C ARG A 313 10.95 -17.09 15.36
N LYS A 314 11.28 -15.81 15.55
CA LYS A 314 11.30 -15.18 16.89
C LYS A 314 9.90 -15.04 17.47
N ILE A 315 8.90 -14.73 16.65
CA ILE A 315 7.50 -14.66 17.08
C ILE A 315 7.06 -16.03 17.60
N GLN A 316 7.17 -17.09 16.78
CA GLN A 316 6.78 -18.44 17.17
C GLN A 316 7.53 -18.96 18.41
N LYS A 317 8.82 -18.65 18.53
CA LYS A 317 9.61 -19.08 19.69
C LYS A 317 9.17 -18.38 20.98
N LYS A 318 8.78 -17.11 20.91
CA LYS A 318 8.45 -16.29 22.08
C LYS A 318 6.97 -16.41 22.47
N TRP A 319 6.08 -16.57 21.49
CA TRP A 319 4.64 -16.77 21.65
C TRP A 319 4.20 -17.99 20.81
N PRO A 320 4.40 -19.21 21.31
CA PRO A 320 4.01 -20.43 20.61
C PRO A 320 2.51 -20.51 20.28
N GLU A 321 1.68 -19.79 21.02
CA GLU A 321 0.23 -19.66 20.87
C GLU A 321 -0.22 -18.56 19.89
N ALA A 322 0.72 -17.79 19.32
CA ALA A 322 0.38 -16.70 18.41
C ALA A 322 -0.18 -17.24 17.08
N GLU A 323 -1.34 -16.71 16.68
CA GLU A 323 -1.97 -16.99 15.39
C GLU A 323 -1.62 -15.91 14.35
N PHE A 324 -1.43 -16.33 13.10
CA PHE A 324 -1.23 -15.40 11.99
C PHE A 324 -2.54 -15.26 11.20
N ILE A 325 -3.22 -14.13 11.38
CA ILE A 325 -4.54 -13.89 10.78
C ILE A 325 -4.55 -12.64 9.92
N SER A 326 -5.42 -12.64 8.91
CA SER A 326 -5.66 -11.47 8.06
C SER A 326 -6.52 -10.43 8.78
N THR A 327 -6.57 -9.21 8.24
CA THR A 327 -7.27 -8.08 8.86
C THR A 327 -8.77 -8.29 8.95
N ASP A 328 -9.38 -8.93 7.95
CA ASP A 328 -10.79 -9.29 7.98
C ASP A 328 -11.09 -10.34 9.05
N ALA A 329 -10.24 -11.37 9.19
CA ALA A 329 -10.35 -12.37 10.25
C ALA A 329 -10.18 -11.75 11.65
N LEU A 330 -9.22 -10.83 11.83
CA LEU A 330 -9.10 -10.05 13.06
C LEU A 330 -10.39 -9.28 13.36
N GLY A 331 -11.00 -8.70 12.34
CA GLY A 331 -12.25 -7.97 12.50
C GLY A 331 -13.43 -8.83 12.93
N GLU A 332 -13.53 -10.06 12.42
CA GLU A 332 -14.53 -11.01 12.88
C GLU A 332 -14.38 -11.35 14.37
N LEU A 333 -13.16 -11.39 14.91
CA LEU A 333 -12.93 -11.58 16.34
C LEU A 333 -13.47 -10.41 17.16
N TYR A 334 -13.30 -9.17 16.69
CA TYR A 334 -13.88 -7.98 17.33
C TYR A 334 -15.41 -7.96 17.26
N GLU A 335 -16.00 -8.48 16.19
CA GLU A 335 -17.46 -8.58 16.04
C GLU A 335 -18.07 -9.62 17.00
N LYS A 336 -17.35 -10.70 17.29
CA LYS A 336 -17.78 -11.81 18.16
C LYS A 336 -17.66 -11.51 19.66
N GLN A 337 -16.86 -10.53 20.07
CA GLN A 337 -16.69 -10.13 21.49
C GLN A 337 -17.88 -9.32 22.07
N LYS A 338 -19.08 -9.53 21.52
CA LYS A 338 -20.32 -8.88 21.98
C LYS A 338 -20.96 -9.61 23.16
#